data_AF-A0A444V0T9-F1
#
_entry.id   AF-A0A444V0T9-F1
#
_cell.length_a   1.000
_cell.length_b   1.000
_cell.length_c   1.000
_cell.angle_alpha   90.00
_cell.angle_beta   90.00
_cell.angle_gamma   90.00
#
_symmetry.space_group_name_H-M   'P 1'
#
loop_
_entity.id
_entity.type
_entity.pdbx_description
1 polymer ?
#
loop_
_entity_poly.entity_id
_entity_poly.type
_entity_poly.pdbx_seq_one_letter_code
_entity_poly.pdbx_strand_id
1 'polypeptide(L)'
;MTLPGRLFSYPDTHRHRLGANYLQIPVNCPYKTRVANYQRDGPMCMFDNQGGAPNYYPNSFSAPDTQPQFLETKFRVSADVARFNSSDDDNVTQVRTFYTQVLNEEERQRLCENIAGHLKEAQLFIQKRAVSEHD
;
A
#
# COMPACT_ATOMS: atom_id res chain seq x y z
N MET A 1 -3.57 6.03 3.23
CA MET A 1 -3.52 5.58 1.83
C MET A 1 -4.18 4.21 1.72
N THR A 2 -5.19 4.07 0.86
CA THR A 2 -5.93 2.81 0.66
C THR A 2 -5.12 1.80 -0.18
N LEU A 3 -5.55 0.54 -0.22
CA LEU A 3 -4.84 -0.54 -0.95
C LEU A 3 -4.53 -0.18 -2.42
N PRO A 4 -5.46 0.35 -3.24
CA PRO A 4 -5.17 0.69 -4.63
C PRO A 4 -4.06 1.74 -4.79
N GLY A 5 -4.04 2.76 -3.92
CA GLY A 5 -2.98 3.78 -3.95
C GLY A 5 -1.60 3.20 -3.60
N ARG A 6 -1.56 2.24 -2.67
CA ARG A 6 -0.30 1.60 -2.24
C ARG A 6 0.36 0.76 -3.34
N LEU A 7 -0.41 0.19 -4.26
CA LEU A 7 0.12 -0.58 -5.40
C LEU A 7 1.03 0.28 -6.29
N PHE A 8 0.71 1.57 -6.44
CA PHE A 8 1.54 2.52 -7.17
C PHE A 8 2.67 3.08 -6.31
N SER A 9 2.35 3.58 -5.11
CA SER A 9 3.28 4.40 -4.34
C SER A 9 4.50 3.68 -3.81
N TYR A 10 4.40 2.38 -3.51
CA TYR A 10 5.55 1.64 -2.99
C TYR A 10 6.65 1.43 -4.04
N PRO A 11 6.37 0.88 -5.24
CA PRO A 11 7.38 0.82 -6.29
C PRO A 11 7.94 2.19 -6.68
N ASP A 12 7.10 3.24 -6.71
CA ASP A 12 7.52 4.60 -7.03
C ASP A 12 8.56 5.13 -6.02
N THR A 13 8.22 5.11 -4.72
CA THR A 13 9.15 5.59 -3.68
C THR A 13 10.40 4.71 -3.57
N HIS A 14 10.30 3.40 -3.83
CA HIS A 14 11.47 2.52 -3.84
C HIS A 14 12.45 2.89 -4.96
N ARG A 15 11.97 3.20 -6.16
CA ARG A 15 12.84 3.65 -7.27
C ARG A 15 13.55 4.95 -6.93
N HIS A 16 12.86 5.89 -6.28
CA HIS A 16 13.47 7.15 -5.87
C HIS A 16 14.49 6.96 -4.74
N ARG A 17 14.13 6.24 -3.68
CA ARG A 17 14.92 6.12 -2.46
C ARG A 17 16.10 5.16 -2.57
N LEU A 18 15.95 4.06 -3.32
CA LEU A 18 16.94 2.98 -3.42
C LEU A 18 17.55 2.86 -4.82
N GLY A 19 16.94 3.47 -5.84
CA GLY A 19 17.37 3.42 -7.23
C GLY A 19 16.50 2.51 -8.11
N ALA A 20 16.61 2.68 -9.42
CA ALA A 20 15.79 1.96 -10.41
C ALA A 20 15.90 0.42 -10.27
N ASN A 21 17.10 -0.07 -9.95
CA ASN A 21 17.40 -1.49 -9.79
C ASN A 21 17.30 -1.97 -8.32
N TYR A 22 16.48 -1.34 -7.48
CA TYR A 22 16.37 -1.68 -6.04
C TYR A 22 16.02 -3.16 -5.75
N LEU A 23 15.38 -3.85 -6.70
CA LEU A 23 15.05 -5.28 -6.62
C LEU A 23 16.30 -6.17 -6.71
N GLN A 24 17.44 -5.66 -7.17
CA GLN A 24 18.70 -6.39 -7.26
C GLN A 24 19.49 -6.38 -5.94
N ILE A 25 19.09 -5.56 -4.96
CA ILE A 25 19.70 -5.56 -3.62
C ILE A 25 19.45 -6.93 -2.97
N PRO A 26 20.45 -7.58 -2.33
CA PRO A 26 20.34 -8.98 -1.86
C PRO A 26 19.10 -9.30 -1.02
N VAL A 27 18.69 -8.39 -0.13
CA VAL A 27 17.49 -8.58 0.72
C VAL A 27 16.17 -8.46 -0.05
N ASN A 28 16.16 -7.72 -1.16
CA ASN A 28 14.98 -7.51 -2.01
C ASN A 28 14.91 -8.51 -3.17
N CYS A 29 16.03 -9.17 -3.48
CA CYS A 29 16.13 -10.08 -4.60
C CYS A 29 15.26 -11.33 -4.36
N PRO A 30 14.39 -11.71 -5.32
CA PRO A 30 13.56 -12.89 -5.19
C PRO A 30 14.39 -14.17 -5.44
N TYR A 31 15.34 -14.48 -4.56
CA TYR A 31 16.35 -15.54 -4.75
C TYR A 31 15.77 -16.96 -4.92
N LYS A 32 14.51 -17.19 -4.52
CA LYS A 32 13.82 -18.49 -4.70
C LYS A 32 13.16 -18.67 -6.06
N THR A 33 13.22 -17.67 -6.94
CA THR A 33 12.67 -17.75 -8.29
C THR A 33 13.70 -17.38 -9.35
N ARG A 34 13.46 -17.82 -10.57
CA ARG A 34 14.24 -17.39 -11.73
C ARG A 34 13.58 -16.15 -12.32
N VAL A 35 14.22 -15.00 -12.17
CA VAL A 35 13.80 -13.77 -12.84
C VAL A 35 14.26 -13.82 -14.29
N ALA A 36 13.32 -13.90 -15.22
CA ALA A 36 13.58 -13.89 -16.66
C ALA A 36 12.50 -13.03 -17.34
N ASN A 37 12.91 -11.89 -17.91
CA ASN A 37 11.98 -10.92 -18.50
C ASN A 37 12.70 -10.03 -19.53
N TYR A 38 12.02 -8.97 -19.97
CA TYR A 38 12.50 -8.06 -21.01
C TYR A 38 13.05 -6.73 -20.48
N GLN A 39 13.16 -6.57 -19.15
CA GLN A 39 13.76 -5.38 -18.55
C GLN A 39 15.28 -5.44 -18.63
N ARG A 40 15.92 -4.30 -18.95
CA ARG A 40 17.38 -4.16 -19.09
C ARG A 40 17.85 -2.84 -18.49
N ASP A 41 19.14 -2.80 -18.19
CA ASP A 41 19.93 -1.60 -17.85
C ASP A 41 19.47 -0.92 -16.55
N GLY A 42 19.59 0.42 -16.51
CA GLY A 42 19.37 1.24 -15.33
C GLY A 42 20.62 1.40 -14.46
N PRO A 43 20.67 2.45 -13.63
CA PRO A 43 21.79 2.70 -12.73
C PRO A 43 22.01 1.53 -11.77
N MET A 44 23.29 1.25 -11.46
CA MET A 44 23.70 0.18 -10.54
C MET A 44 23.14 -1.20 -10.92
N CYS A 45 23.19 -1.58 -12.20
CA CYS A 45 22.90 -2.95 -12.63
C CYS A 45 23.99 -3.89 -12.08
N MET A 46 23.60 -4.76 -11.13
CA MET A 46 24.52 -5.55 -10.29
C MET A 46 24.86 -6.94 -10.87
N PHE A 47 24.01 -7.48 -11.74
CA PHE A 47 24.19 -8.79 -12.35
C PHE A 47 24.61 -8.68 -13.83
N ASP A 48 24.53 -9.78 -14.58
CA ASP A 48 24.87 -9.87 -16.00
C ASP A 48 23.85 -9.21 -16.96
N ASN A 49 22.84 -8.51 -16.41
CA ASN A 49 21.77 -7.87 -17.18
C ASN A 49 21.01 -8.84 -18.12
N GLN A 50 20.89 -10.12 -17.74
CA GLN A 50 20.31 -11.20 -18.54
C GLN A 50 21.08 -11.52 -19.84
N GLY A 51 22.35 -11.11 -19.92
CA GLY A 51 23.27 -11.43 -21.01
C GLY A 51 22.77 -11.04 -22.40
N GLY A 52 23.05 -11.87 -23.41
CA GLY A 52 22.65 -11.67 -24.81
C GLY A 52 21.21 -12.10 -25.14
N ALA A 53 20.36 -12.34 -24.14
CA ALA A 53 19.00 -12.78 -24.39
C ALA A 53 18.16 -11.70 -25.11
N PRO A 54 17.29 -12.06 -26.07
CA PRO A 54 16.39 -11.12 -26.74
C PRO A 54 15.64 -10.22 -25.74
N ASN A 55 15.61 -8.92 -26.00
CA ASN A 55 15.08 -7.90 -25.09
C ASN A 55 13.70 -7.34 -25.53
N TYR A 56 13.00 -8.02 -26.44
CA TYR A 56 11.67 -7.64 -26.91
C TYR A 56 10.70 -8.82 -26.91
N TYR A 57 9.40 -8.52 -26.73
CA TYR A 57 8.31 -9.50 -26.75
C TYR A 57 7.14 -8.98 -27.61
N PRO A 58 6.50 -9.84 -28.42
CA PRO A 58 6.86 -11.24 -28.70
C PRO A 58 8.13 -11.37 -29.56
N ASN A 59 8.81 -12.52 -29.53
CA ASN A 59 9.99 -12.80 -30.36
C ASN A 59 10.01 -14.26 -30.84
N SER A 60 10.88 -14.55 -31.81
CA SER A 60 11.04 -15.88 -32.42
C SER A 60 12.33 -16.59 -32.00
N PHE A 61 12.94 -16.17 -30.88
CA PHE A 61 14.30 -16.57 -30.47
C PHE A 61 14.32 -17.25 -29.09
N SER A 62 13.21 -17.90 -28.71
CA SER A 62 13.09 -18.70 -27.47
C SER A 62 13.36 -17.94 -26.17
N ALA A 63 13.10 -16.63 -26.13
CA ALA A 63 13.17 -15.85 -24.88
C ALA A 63 11.92 -16.10 -23.98
N PRO A 64 11.89 -15.60 -22.73
CA PRO A 64 10.83 -15.92 -21.76
C PRO A 64 9.40 -15.62 -22.27
N ASP A 65 8.47 -16.55 -22.07
CA ASP A 65 7.06 -16.39 -22.47
C ASP A 65 6.13 -16.24 -21.26
N THR A 66 4.92 -15.73 -21.52
CA THR A 66 3.85 -15.61 -20.54
C THR A 66 3.29 -16.98 -20.16
N GLN A 67 2.79 -17.10 -18.93
CA GLN A 67 2.22 -18.35 -18.42
C GLN A 67 0.72 -18.18 -18.14
N PRO A 68 -0.19 -18.69 -19.00
CA PRO A 68 -1.63 -18.47 -18.87
C PRO A 68 -2.24 -18.98 -17.55
N GLN A 69 -1.62 -19.94 -16.89
CA GLN A 69 -2.09 -20.45 -15.59
C GLN A 69 -2.01 -19.42 -14.44
N PHE A 70 -1.32 -18.30 -14.63
CA PHE A 70 -1.15 -17.26 -13.60
C PHE A 70 -1.96 -15.98 -13.89
N LEU A 71 -2.94 -16.05 -14.79
CA LEU A 71 -3.85 -14.93 -15.06
C LEU A 71 -4.68 -14.55 -13.82
N GLU A 72 -4.94 -13.25 -13.67
CA GLU A 72 -5.76 -12.74 -12.58
C GLU A 72 -7.23 -13.18 -12.70
N THR A 73 -7.89 -13.29 -11.55
CA THR A 73 -9.33 -13.57 -11.47
C THR A 73 -10.13 -12.43 -12.10
N LYS A 74 -11.07 -12.78 -12.99
CA LYS A 74 -12.00 -11.82 -13.60
C LYS A 74 -13.12 -11.48 -12.62
N PHE A 75 -13.44 -10.20 -12.48
CA PHE A 75 -14.59 -9.70 -11.72
C PHE A 75 -15.35 -8.64 -12.55
N ARG A 76 -16.63 -8.46 -12.26
CA ARG A 76 -17.48 -7.47 -12.94
C ARG A 76 -17.68 -6.25 -12.04
N VAL A 77 -17.66 -5.07 -12.63
CA VAL A 77 -17.96 -3.80 -11.97
C VAL A 77 -19.00 -3.07 -12.81
N SER A 78 -19.99 -2.48 -12.15
CA SER A 78 -21.05 -1.69 -12.78
C SER A 78 -21.27 -0.42 -11.97
N ALA A 79 -20.56 0.64 -12.34
CA ALA A 79 -20.70 1.98 -11.78
C ALA A 79 -20.13 3.00 -12.77
N ASP A 80 -20.54 4.26 -12.64
CA ASP A 80 -19.91 5.36 -13.38
C ASP A 80 -18.46 5.58 -12.92
N VAL A 81 -17.61 6.02 -13.84
CA VAL A 81 -16.24 6.41 -13.51
C VAL A 81 -16.27 7.83 -12.93
N ALA A 82 -16.33 7.92 -11.60
CA ALA A 82 -16.40 9.18 -10.87
C ALA A 82 -15.60 9.14 -9.55
N ARG A 83 -15.41 10.32 -8.95
CA ARG A 83 -14.89 10.43 -7.58
C ARG A 83 -16.08 10.36 -6.61
N PHE A 84 -16.33 9.17 -6.08
CA PHE A 84 -17.37 8.96 -5.08
C PHE A 84 -16.92 9.55 -3.73
N ASN A 85 -17.83 10.26 -3.06
CA ASN A 85 -17.60 10.70 -1.69
C ASN A 85 -17.87 9.53 -0.73
N SER A 86 -17.03 9.36 0.27
CA SER A 86 -17.16 8.35 1.34
C SER A 86 -17.03 8.97 2.72
N SER A 87 -17.23 10.29 2.84
CA SER A 87 -17.12 10.99 4.13
C SER A 87 -18.27 10.68 5.07
N ASP A 88 -19.42 10.30 4.50
CA ASP A 88 -20.68 9.98 5.15
C ASP A 88 -20.87 8.48 5.43
N ASP A 89 -19.84 7.67 5.19
CA ASP A 89 -19.79 6.27 5.64
C ASP A 89 -19.91 6.20 7.18
N ASP A 90 -20.32 5.05 7.71
CA ASP A 90 -20.46 4.84 9.14
C ASP A 90 -19.09 4.86 9.86
N ASN A 91 -18.82 5.97 10.54
CA ASN A 91 -17.57 6.22 11.25
C ASN A 91 -17.65 5.93 12.76
N VAL A 92 -18.82 5.54 13.30
CA VAL A 92 -19.04 5.50 14.77
C VAL A 92 -19.46 4.14 15.30
N THR A 93 -20.13 3.28 14.52
CA THR A 93 -20.66 2.01 15.05
C THR A 93 -19.55 1.10 15.56
N GLN A 94 -18.49 0.88 14.77
CA GLN A 94 -17.38 0.03 15.20
C GLN A 94 -16.57 0.65 16.36
N VAL A 95 -16.43 1.97 16.37
CA VAL A 95 -15.74 2.71 17.45
C VAL A 95 -16.50 2.59 18.76
N ARG A 96 -17.83 2.71 18.72
CA ARG A 96 -18.70 2.51 19.90
C ARG A 96 -18.58 1.08 20.42
N THR A 97 -18.61 0.08 19.53
CA THR A 97 -18.40 -1.33 19.92
C THR A 97 -17.04 -1.51 20.60
N PHE A 98 -15.97 -0.95 20.04
CA PHE A 98 -14.65 -0.98 20.65
C PHE A 98 -14.67 -0.38 22.07
N TYR A 99 -15.21 0.83 22.23
CA TYR A 99 -15.22 1.51 23.53
C TYR A 99 -16.10 0.82 24.58
N THR A 100 -17.29 0.35 24.19
CA THR A 100 -18.30 -0.15 25.13
C THR A 100 -18.19 -1.65 25.40
N GLN A 101 -17.74 -2.44 24.42
CA GLN A 101 -17.77 -3.91 24.48
C GLN A 101 -16.37 -4.55 24.50
N VAL A 102 -15.34 -3.87 23.98
CA VAL A 102 -13.96 -4.40 23.98
C VAL A 102 -13.17 -3.90 25.17
N LEU A 103 -13.25 -2.60 25.47
CA LEU A 103 -12.53 -2.00 26.59
C LEU A 103 -13.23 -2.20 27.93
N ASN A 104 -12.44 -2.46 28.98
CA ASN A 104 -12.89 -2.35 30.36
C ASN A 104 -12.80 -0.90 30.88
N GLU A 105 -13.25 -0.67 32.10
CA GLU A 105 -13.35 0.68 32.66
C GLU A 105 -11.98 1.37 32.85
N GLU A 106 -10.97 0.66 33.32
CA GLU A 106 -9.64 1.24 33.48
C GLU A 106 -9.00 1.57 32.13
N GLU A 107 -9.25 0.75 31.11
CA GLU A 107 -8.78 0.99 29.75
C GLU A 107 -9.48 2.20 29.11
N ARG A 108 -10.78 2.37 29.36
CA ARG A 108 -11.52 3.57 28.95
C ARG A 108 -10.95 4.82 29.60
N GLN A 109 -10.67 4.77 30.90
CA GLN A 109 -10.06 5.89 31.62
C GLN A 109 -8.70 6.26 31.02
N ARG A 110 -7.81 5.27 30.82
CA ARG A 110 -6.50 5.50 30.20
C ARG A 110 -6.61 6.03 28.77
N LEU A 111 -7.57 5.56 27.98
CA LEU A 111 -7.83 6.08 26.63
C LEU A 111 -8.17 7.58 26.69
N CYS A 112 -9.10 7.97 27.56
CA CYS A 112 -9.50 9.37 27.74
C CYS A 112 -8.32 10.25 28.21
N GLU A 113 -7.54 9.77 29.18
CA GLU A 113 -6.35 10.48 29.67
C GLU A 113 -5.28 10.67 28.59
N ASN A 114 -5.02 9.64 27.78
CA ASN A 114 -4.06 9.71 26.67
C ASN A 114 -4.52 10.70 25.60
N ILE A 115 -5.80 10.68 25.21
CA ILE A 115 -6.35 11.61 24.23
C ILE A 115 -6.28 13.04 24.77
N ALA A 116 -6.78 13.29 25.98
CA ALA A 116 -6.77 14.61 26.60
C ALA A 116 -5.34 15.13 26.80
N GLY A 117 -4.42 14.26 27.21
CA GLY A 117 -3.02 14.58 27.45
C GLY A 117 -2.29 15.12 26.22
N HIS A 118 -2.64 14.64 25.02
CA HIS A 118 -2.11 15.14 23.75
C HIS A 118 -2.94 16.31 23.18
N LEU A 119 -4.27 16.23 23.27
CA LEU A 119 -5.18 17.21 22.65
C LEU A 119 -5.15 18.58 23.32
N LYS A 120 -4.81 18.66 24.61
CA LYS A 120 -4.80 19.93 25.38
C LYS A 120 -3.91 21.03 24.81
N GLU A 121 -2.88 20.68 24.03
CA GLU A 121 -1.95 21.65 23.41
C GLU A 121 -2.48 22.20 22.08
N ALA A 122 -3.59 21.66 21.56
CA ALA A 122 -4.24 22.18 20.36
C ALA A 122 -5.05 23.45 20.68
N GLN A 123 -5.33 24.27 19.67
CA GLN A 123 -6.19 25.43 19.83
C GLN A 123 -7.60 25.05 20.26
N LEU A 124 -8.25 25.87 21.09
CA LEU A 124 -9.53 25.55 21.72
C LEU A 124 -10.62 25.13 20.72
N PHE A 125 -10.68 25.74 19.53
CA PHE A 125 -11.68 25.35 18.52
C PHE A 125 -11.44 23.94 17.96
N ILE A 126 -10.19 23.47 17.90
CA ILE A 126 -9.84 22.12 17.50
C ILE A 126 -10.23 21.13 18.60
N GLN A 127 -9.97 21.48 19.87
CA GLN A 127 -10.40 20.66 21.01
C GLN A 127 -11.92 20.48 21.01
N LYS A 128 -12.68 21.58 20.83
CA LYS A 128 -14.15 21.54 20.75
C LYS A 128 -14.64 20.64 19.62
N ARG A 129 -14.04 20.74 18.42
CA ARG A 129 -14.40 19.89 17.29
C ARG A 129 -14.13 18.40 17.56
N ALA A 130 -12.95 18.08 18.10
CA ALA A 130 -12.60 16.70 18.41
C ALA A 130 -13.55 16.09 19.45
N VAL A 131 -13.92 16.84 20.51
CA VAL A 131 -14.90 16.36 21.50
C VAL A 131 -16.29 16.18 20.89
N SER A 132 -16.74 17.10 20.03
CA SER A 132 -18.06 16.96 19.38
C SER A 132 -18.17 15.76 18.42
N GLU A 133 -17.05 15.20 17.97
CA GLU A 133 -17.02 13.97 17.17
C GLU A 133 -17.09 12.69 18.03
N HIS A 134 -17.03 12.83 19.36
CA HIS A 134 -17.06 11.72 20.33
C HIS A 134 -18.36 11.64 21.15
N ASP A 135 -19.29 12.57 20.98
CA ASP A 135 -20.66 12.52 21.51
C ASP A 135 -21.59 11.66 20.61
#